data_AF-A0A3D3YYX7-F1
#
_entry.id   AF-A0A3D3YYX7-F1
#
_cell.length_a   1.000
_cell.length_b   1.000
_cell.length_c   1.000
_cell.angle_alpha   90.00
_cell.angle_beta   90.00
_cell.angle_gamma   90.00
#
_symmetry.space_group_name_H-M   'P 1'
#
loop_
_entity.id
_entity.type
_entity.pdbx_description
1 polymer ?
#
loop_
_entity_poly.entity_id
_entity_poly.type
_entity_poly.pdbx_seq_one_letter_code
_entity_poly.pdbx_strand_id
1 'polypeptide(L)'
;MVRGTFVSLSLAIGIAASSFFGPSGAAPVSASFKPTRCFSAPGLVEGSTMRCGTVQVPMVSGGKGVVTLFVTIVGSNSKGAKQAVFHLPGGPGASAESYAPILASTYLPLSEAVGKPIIFVDQRGTGRSKPFLECSDIAVPAKCSAAWAAAKIDPLAFTTPNAADDLAAVAGALGLSSIDVWGASYGSRLALETVRRHANLVRSLVIESVDTSDSQLDDAQDILAALTRVGSECASNAACNGVIPDLVATTEATAKTLATAPLVTQLGIIDTNMFLSDVSSLMEWSRGISFVPAYIASVRDRDAAAAEAFRGVILSLPFPGGQFSEAMNRLVNCTDIAPFNAAAAMGRNAASTENLLSQARRAQTIEQYVKPCAGWPVDPTMTNQPVLSDVPTLVLTGAIDSNTPLENAQFAASHLTNSTIVTFPSTGHFAVHQGGTPCGESILAAFFLEPAASVKTKCVGKAKPIEKLPLPLDASFQSAFITSLGFSADVPEGWITLDHATWRTAGGVVGFARAPGRIKDAIAAVASQVGLETVAPKQEMIGNLTWTQVSGPDTSLLFYQAKNSVVVLVVGLSNGGDVSTFAKRIARSITSP
;
A
#
# COMPACT_ATOMS: atom_id res chain seq x y z
N MET A 1 38.53 -52.63 -64.11
CA MET A 1 37.19 -52.04 -63.85
C MET A 1 37.44 -50.63 -63.33
N VAL A 2 37.56 -49.65 -64.23
CA VAL A 2 36.50 -48.74 -64.72
C VAL A 2 36.15 -47.63 -63.72
N ARG A 3 36.68 -46.43 -64.05
CA ARG A 3 36.11 -45.05 -64.03
C ARG A 3 35.43 -44.55 -62.73
N GLY A 4 35.60 -43.30 -62.28
CA GLY A 4 36.21 -42.12 -62.90
C GLY A 4 35.85 -40.85 -62.11
N THR A 5 36.68 -39.84 -62.31
CA THR A 5 36.74 -38.43 -61.89
C THR A 5 35.44 -37.60 -62.02
N PHE A 6 35.31 -36.51 -61.22
CA PHE A 6 35.14 -35.07 -61.61
C PHE A 6 34.59 -34.25 -60.40
N VAL A 7 35.38 -33.35 -59.79
CA VAL A 7 35.51 -31.88 -60.01
C VAL A 7 34.33 -31.02 -59.52
N SER A 8 34.70 -30.05 -58.68
CA SER A 8 34.12 -28.81 -58.17
C SER A 8 33.01 -28.11 -58.97
N LEU A 9 32.06 -27.46 -58.26
CA LEU A 9 31.76 -26.04 -58.46
C LEU A 9 30.96 -25.45 -57.28
N SER A 10 31.52 -24.42 -56.65
CA SER A 10 30.85 -23.54 -55.69
C SER A 10 29.72 -22.78 -56.38
N LEU A 11 28.51 -22.86 -55.84
CA LEU A 11 27.41 -21.97 -56.23
C LEU A 11 26.94 -21.19 -55.01
N ALA A 12 27.37 -19.93 -54.96
CA ALA A 12 26.83 -18.92 -54.06
C ALA A 12 25.39 -18.62 -54.50
N ILE A 13 24.41 -19.02 -53.70
CA ILE A 13 23.03 -18.56 -53.82
C ILE A 13 22.79 -17.60 -52.66
N GLY A 14 22.82 -16.31 -52.97
CA GLY A 14 22.37 -15.25 -52.08
C GLY A 14 20.88 -15.40 -51.82
N ILE A 15 20.51 -15.77 -50.61
CA ILE A 15 19.13 -15.69 -50.14
C ILE A 15 19.00 -14.33 -49.44
N ALA A 16 18.32 -13.42 -50.13
CA ALA A 16 17.96 -12.12 -49.62
C ALA A 16 17.15 -12.27 -48.32
N ALA A 17 17.66 -11.69 -47.24
CA ALA A 17 16.92 -11.49 -46.01
C ALA A 17 15.68 -10.64 -46.33
N SER A 18 14.51 -11.26 -46.29
CA SER A 18 13.23 -10.59 -46.46
C SER A 18 12.90 -9.89 -45.14
N SER A 19 13.39 -8.66 -45.00
CA SER A 19 12.99 -7.74 -43.95
C SER A 19 11.50 -7.42 -44.10
N PHE A 20 10.64 -8.12 -43.37
CA PHE A 20 9.26 -7.68 -43.16
C PHE A 20 9.23 -6.51 -42.18
N PHE A 21 9.66 -5.33 -42.65
CA PHE A 21 9.24 -4.05 -42.08
C PHE A 21 7.89 -3.70 -42.71
N GLY A 22 6.80 -4.06 -42.03
CA GLY A 22 5.49 -3.46 -42.30
C GLY A 22 5.45 -2.04 -41.71
N PRO A 23 5.05 -1.00 -42.47
CA PRO A 23 4.97 0.35 -41.96
C PRO A 23 3.63 0.56 -41.24
N SER A 24 3.67 0.92 -39.95
CA SER A 24 2.56 1.65 -39.32
C SER A 24 3.07 3.01 -38.90
N GLY A 25 2.68 4.03 -39.68
CA GLY A 25 3.17 5.40 -39.61
C GLY A 25 2.62 6.18 -38.40
N ALA A 26 3.27 6.01 -37.26
CA ALA A 26 3.39 7.04 -36.24
C ALA A 26 4.88 7.39 -36.10
N ALA A 27 5.23 8.69 -36.15
CA ALA A 27 6.58 9.11 -35.79
C ALA A 27 6.88 8.58 -34.38
N PRO A 28 8.07 8.00 -34.11
CA PRO A 28 8.40 7.55 -32.77
C PRO A 28 8.30 8.76 -31.84
N VAL A 29 7.40 8.69 -30.86
CA VAL A 29 7.38 9.67 -29.76
C VAL A 29 8.74 9.55 -29.10
N SER A 30 9.62 10.54 -29.28
CA SER A 30 10.93 10.49 -28.61
C SER A 30 10.69 10.69 -27.11
N ALA A 31 10.67 9.59 -26.37
CA ALA A 31 10.52 9.60 -24.93
C ALA A 31 11.71 10.38 -24.34
N SER A 32 11.44 11.60 -23.91
CA SER A 32 12.39 12.50 -23.29
C SER A 32 11.80 12.97 -21.97
N PHE A 33 12.62 12.98 -20.92
CA PHE A 33 12.19 13.48 -19.63
C PHE A 33 12.14 15.02 -19.66
N LYS A 34 10.96 15.57 -19.41
CA LYS A 34 10.72 17.02 -19.33
C LYS A 34 10.46 17.42 -17.88
N PRO A 35 11.35 18.19 -17.24
CA PRO A 35 11.13 18.64 -15.86
C PRO A 35 9.78 19.36 -15.70
N THR A 36 9.13 19.14 -14.57
CA THR A 36 7.89 19.81 -14.18
C THR A 36 7.86 19.99 -12.66
N ARG A 37 6.90 20.79 -12.18
CA ARG A 37 6.76 21.05 -10.74
C ARG A 37 6.34 19.79 -9.99
N CYS A 38 7.00 19.54 -8.86
CA CYS A 38 6.58 18.50 -7.93
C CYS A 38 5.33 18.88 -7.13
N PHE A 39 4.64 17.85 -6.63
CA PHE A 39 3.66 18.02 -5.57
C PHE A 39 4.35 18.28 -4.22
N SER A 40 3.56 18.71 -3.23
CA SER A 40 4.07 18.93 -1.89
C SER A 40 4.21 17.58 -1.17
N ALA A 41 5.42 17.24 -0.76
CA ALA A 41 5.73 16.06 0.04
C ALA A 41 6.44 16.50 1.34
N PRO A 42 5.87 16.23 2.53
CA PRO A 42 6.51 16.58 3.80
C PRO A 42 7.94 16.03 3.90
N GLY A 43 8.87 16.83 4.41
CA GLY A 43 10.27 16.44 4.58
C GLY A 43 11.13 16.41 3.30
N LEU A 44 10.54 16.66 2.12
CA LEU A 44 11.28 16.74 0.86
C LEU A 44 11.35 18.17 0.31
N VAL A 45 12.44 18.46 -0.39
CA VAL A 45 12.74 19.77 -1.00
C VAL A 45 12.92 19.59 -2.50
N GLU A 46 12.03 20.20 -3.29
CA GLU A 46 12.09 20.18 -4.74
C GLU A 46 13.43 20.76 -5.25
N GLY A 47 14.05 20.08 -6.20
CA GLY A 47 15.36 20.42 -6.76
C GLY A 47 16.56 19.96 -5.93
N SER A 48 16.35 19.55 -4.67
CA SER A 48 17.38 19.00 -3.78
C SER A 48 17.15 17.50 -3.55
N THR A 49 16.16 17.13 -2.76
CA THR A 49 15.86 15.74 -2.39
C THR A 49 14.73 15.12 -3.21
N MET A 50 14.05 15.91 -4.04
CA MET A 50 12.99 15.46 -4.94
C MET A 50 12.98 16.22 -6.27
N ARG A 51 12.70 15.55 -7.38
CA ARG A 51 12.53 16.14 -8.72
C ARG A 51 11.40 15.46 -9.46
N CYS A 52 10.66 16.21 -10.27
CA CYS A 52 9.56 15.68 -11.04
C CYS A 52 9.69 16.06 -12.51
N GLY A 53 9.06 15.26 -13.36
CA GLY A 53 9.00 15.50 -14.78
C GLY A 53 7.94 14.66 -15.45
N THR A 54 7.90 14.75 -16.77
CA THR A 54 7.01 13.96 -17.59
C THR A 54 7.75 13.23 -18.70
N VAL A 55 7.22 12.08 -19.09
CA VAL A 55 7.67 11.30 -20.24
C VAL A 55 6.45 10.99 -21.10
N GLN A 56 6.56 11.26 -22.41
CA GLN A 56 5.49 10.94 -23.35
C GLN A 56 5.73 9.56 -23.96
N VAL A 57 4.69 8.75 -23.95
CA VAL A 57 4.67 7.38 -24.48
C VAL A 57 3.45 7.19 -25.37
N PRO A 58 3.47 6.25 -26.33
CA PRO A 58 2.30 5.96 -27.15
C PRO A 58 1.12 5.39 -26.35
N MET A 59 -0.08 5.81 -26.72
CA MET A 59 -1.34 5.16 -26.33
C MET A 59 -1.69 4.17 -27.44
N VAL A 60 -1.50 2.86 -27.26
CA VAL A 60 -1.84 1.81 -28.26
C VAL A 60 -2.52 0.63 -27.55
N SER A 61 -3.53 -0.03 -28.14
CA SER A 61 -3.45 -0.79 -29.42
C SER A 61 -4.49 -0.39 -30.49
N GLY A 62 -4.02 0.16 -31.63
CA GLY A 62 -4.82 0.40 -32.84
C GLY A 62 -4.97 1.85 -33.32
N GLY A 63 -4.48 2.86 -32.59
CA GLY A 63 -4.68 4.28 -32.93
C GLY A 63 -3.55 5.23 -32.51
N LYS A 64 -3.60 6.48 -33.01
CA LYS A 64 -2.65 7.57 -32.77
C LYS A 64 -3.02 8.34 -31.48
N GLY A 65 -2.32 8.11 -30.38
CA GLY A 65 -2.49 8.84 -29.13
C GLY A 65 -1.22 8.87 -28.27
N VAL A 66 -1.19 9.74 -27.25
CA VAL A 66 -0.03 9.90 -26.34
C VAL A 66 -0.51 9.85 -24.90
N VAL A 67 0.15 9.05 -24.08
CA VAL A 67 0.09 9.14 -22.61
C VAL A 67 1.28 9.98 -22.15
N THR A 68 1.02 10.95 -21.28
CA THR A 68 2.06 11.70 -20.58
C THR A 68 2.17 11.15 -19.17
N LEU A 69 3.22 10.38 -18.90
CA LEU A 69 3.51 9.82 -17.59
C LEU A 69 4.12 10.90 -16.70
N PHE A 70 3.65 11.01 -15.46
CA PHE A 70 4.31 11.81 -14.44
C PHE A 70 5.33 10.95 -13.69
N VAL A 71 6.53 11.49 -13.52
CA VAL A 71 7.66 10.78 -12.94
C VAL A 71 8.19 11.58 -11.76
N THR A 72 8.23 10.93 -10.59
CA THR A 72 8.79 11.49 -9.36
C THR A 72 10.10 10.79 -9.04
N ILE A 73 11.14 11.56 -8.74
CA ILE A 73 12.49 11.09 -8.47
C ILE A 73 12.89 11.56 -7.07
N VAL A 74 13.06 10.64 -6.13
CA VAL A 74 13.45 10.90 -4.74
C VAL A 74 14.92 10.55 -4.53
N GLY A 75 15.71 11.51 -4.05
CA GLY A 75 17.13 11.34 -3.75
C GLY A 75 17.98 12.59 -4.03
N SER A 76 18.91 12.87 -3.13
CA SER A 76 19.78 14.07 -3.11
C SER A 76 20.76 14.16 -4.29
N ASN A 77 21.12 13.04 -4.93
CA ASN A 77 22.10 12.95 -6.03
C ASN A 77 21.51 12.29 -7.29
N SER A 78 20.27 12.62 -7.63
CA SER A 78 19.56 11.97 -8.76
C SER A 78 20.01 12.43 -10.16
N LYS A 79 20.76 13.52 -10.30
CA LYS A 79 21.21 14.03 -11.61
C LYS A 79 22.36 13.18 -12.16
N GLY A 80 22.19 12.64 -13.37
CA GLY A 80 23.22 11.88 -14.07
C GLY A 80 23.38 10.43 -13.57
N ALA A 81 22.50 9.98 -12.65
CA ALA A 81 22.46 8.59 -12.23
C ALA A 81 22.29 7.67 -13.45
N LYS A 82 23.03 6.55 -13.47
CA LYS A 82 22.95 5.52 -14.51
C LYS A 82 22.10 4.33 -14.09
N GLN A 83 21.78 4.24 -12.80
CA GLN A 83 20.94 3.22 -12.20
C GLN A 83 19.95 3.90 -11.24
N ALA A 84 18.79 3.29 -11.07
CA ALA A 84 17.75 3.74 -10.17
C ALA A 84 16.92 2.56 -9.68
N VAL A 85 16.23 2.74 -8.56
CA VAL A 85 15.20 1.81 -8.08
C VAL A 85 13.84 2.33 -8.53
N PHE A 86 13.11 1.57 -9.33
CA PHE A 86 11.74 1.86 -9.69
C PHE A 86 10.83 1.22 -8.66
N HIS A 87 10.16 2.03 -7.86
CA HIS A 87 9.15 1.52 -6.95
C HIS A 87 7.76 1.57 -7.60
N LEU A 88 7.09 0.42 -7.61
CA LEU A 88 5.79 0.20 -8.22
C LEU A 88 4.80 -0.05 -7.10
N PRO A 89 3.95 0.94 -6.79
CA PRO A 89 2.99 0.78 -5.72
C PRO A 89 1.85 -0.17 -6.10
N GLY A 90 1.11 -0.59 -5.08
CA GLY A 90 -0.08 -1.41 -5.22
C GLY A 90 -1.32 -0.63 -5.65
N GLY A 91 -2.48 -1.22 -5.40
CA GLY A 91 -3.78 -0.70 -5.82
C GLY A 91 -4.49 -1.74 -6.69
N PRO A 92 -4.34 -1.74 -8.03
CA PRO A 92 -3.79 -0.68 -8.90
C PRO A 92 -4.47 0.66 -8.68
N GLY A 93 -3.88 1.77 -9.16
CA GLY A 93 -4.50 3.10 -9.06
C GLY A 93 -3.76 4.09 -8.17
N ALA A 94 -2.79 3.62 -7.36
CA ALA A 94 -1.96 4.48 -6.54
C ALA A 94 -0.94 5.27 -7.38
N SER A 95 -0.49 6.40 -6.85
CA SER A 95 0.49 7.30 -7.46
C SER A 95 1.60 7.66 -6.46
N ALA A 96 2.65 8.34 -6.91
CA ALA A 96 3.66 8.86 -5.99
C ALA A 96 3.06 9.78 -4.91
N GLU A 97 1.98 10.50 -5.23
CA GLU A 97 1.28 11.37 -4.29
C GLU A 97 0.58 10.62 -3.17
N SER A 98 0.04 9.43 -3.46
CA SER A 98 -0.52 8.54 -2.43
C SER A 98 0.53 8.35 -1.32
N TYR A 99 1.81 8.24 -1.67
CA TYR A 99 2.90 8.01 -0.72
C TYR A 99 3.56 9.25 -0.17
N ALA A 100 3.09 10.45 -0.51
CA ALA A 100 3.68 11.72 -0.09
C ALA A 100 4.04 11.78 1.41
N PRO A 101 3.20 11.28 2.35
CA PRO A 101 3.51 11.33 3.78
C PRO A 101 4.74 10.51 4.20
N ILE A 102 5.12 9.47 3.45
CA ILE A 102 6.21 8.54 3.80
C ILE A 102 7.43 8.64 2.88
N LEU A 103 7.40 9.50 1.85
CA LEU A 103 8.54 9.67 0.94
C LEU A 103 9.84 10.06 1.66
N ALA A 104 9.76 10.98 2.64
CA ALA A 104 10.94 11.43 3.39
C ALA A 104 11.41 10.44 4.46
N SER A 105 10.51 9.67 5.07
CA SER A 105 10.86 8.75 6.17
C SER A 105 11.31 7.37 5.70
N THR A 106 10.84 6.91 4.54
CA THR A 106 11.10 5.56 4.03
C THR A 106 11.99 5.60 2.78
N TYR A 107 11.62 6.37 1.77
CA TYR A 107 12.25 6.29 0.45
C TYR A 107 13.51 7.12 0.32
N LEU A 108 13.58 8.29 0.96
CA LEU A 108 14.80 9.09 0.97
C LEU A 108 15.95 8.37 1.70
N PRO A 109 15.76 7.79 2.90
CA PRO A 109 16.82 7.01 3.56
C PRO A 109 17.23 5.78 2.75
N LEU A 110 16.28 5.09 2.09
CA LEU A 110 16.61 3.99 1.18
C LEU A 110 17.48 4.47 0.02
N SER A 111 17.10 5.58 -0.63
CA SER A 111 17.85 6.22 -1.72
C SER A 111 19.30 6.50 -1.32
N GLU A 112 19.50 7.03 -0.11
CA GLU A 112 20.81 7.33 0.47
C GLU A 112 21.60 6.05 0.78
N ALA A 113 20.94 5.04 1.36
CA ALA A 113 21.56 3.77 1.71
C ALA A 113 22.04 2.99 0.49
N VAL A 114 21.30 3.01 -0.62
CA VAL A 114 21.65 2.29 -1.86
C VAL A 114 22.43 3.14 -2.87
N GLY A 115 22.58 4.45 -2.61
CA GLY A 115 23.27 5.39 -3.49
C GLY A 115 22.58 5.59 -4.85
N LYS A 116 21.26 5.37 -4.93
CA LYS A 116 20.48 5.42 -6.18
C LYS A 116 19.16 6.15 -5.95
N PRO A 117 18.70 6.98 -6.90
CA PRO A 117 17.38 7.58 -6.77
C PRO A 117 16.28 6.52 -6.79
N ILE A 118 15.22 6.77 -6.02
CA ILE A 118 13.96 6.03 -6.11
C ILE A 118 13.06 6.74 -7.09
N ILE A 119 12.57 6.03 -8.10
CA ILE A 119 11.71 6.54 -9.15
C ILE A 119 10.31 5.97 -8.97
N PHE A 120 9.34 6.85 -8.96
CA PHE A 120 7.93 6.52 -9.09
C PHE A 120 7.47 6.98 -10.46
N VAL A 121 6.77 6.10 -11.16
CA VAL A 121 6.03 6.45 -12.36
C VAL A 121 4.56 6.37 -11.97
N ASP A 122 3.86 7.51 -12.03
CA ASP A 122 2.40 7.47 -11.95
C ASP A 122 1.95 6.69 -13.18
N GLN A 123 1.45 5.46 -12.98
CA GLN A 123 1.06 4.59 -14.09
C GLN A 123 0.06 5.33 -14.99
N ARG A 124 0.03 4.98 -16.28
CA ARG A 124 -0.98 5.49 -17.21
C ARG A 124 -2.37 5.43 -16.55
N GLY A 125 -3.10 6.55 -16.59
CA GLY A 125 -4.42 6.63 -15.96
C GLY A 125 -4.47 7.03 -14.48
N THR A 126 -3.34 7.25 -13.81
CA THR A 126 -3.28 7.56 -12.36
C THR A 126 -2.55 8.84 -12.03
N GLY A 127 -2.78 9.34 -10.81
CA GLY A 127 -2.14 10.54 -10.28
C GLY A 127 -2.10 11.69 -11.27
N ARG A 128 -0.89 12.20 -11.49
CA ARG A 128 -0.65 13.34 -12.39
C ARG A 128 -0.45 12.94 -13.84
N SER A 129 -0.40 11.64 -14.16
CA SER A 129 -0.32 11.16 -15.53
C SER A 129 -1.57 11.53 -16.33
N LYS A 130 -1.39 11.78 -17.63
CA LYS A 130 -2.46 12.18 -18.54
C LYS A 130 -2.61 11.21 -19.72
N PRO A 131 -3.84 10.83 -20.08
CA PRO A 131 -5.09 11.17 -19.37
C PRO A 131 -5.15 10.46 -18.01
N PHE A 132 -5.74 11.13 -17.02
CA PHE A 132 -6.12 10.52 -15.75
C PHE A 132 -7.47 9.84 -15.99
N LEU A 133 -7.62 8.57 -15.60
CA LEU A 133 -8.87 7.86 -15.80
C LEU A 133 -9.86 8.29 -14.71
N GLU A 134 -10.91 8.98 -15.15
CA GLU A 134 -12.05 9.35 -14.33
C GLU A 134 -13.34 8.93 -15.02
N CYS A 135 -14.36 8.69 -14.21
CA CYS A 135 -15.74 8.69 -14.66
C CYS A 135 -16.65 9.12 -13.51
N SER A 136 -17.85 9.59 -13.87
CA SER A 136 -18.80 10.15 -12.90
C SER A 136 -19.36 9.12 -11.91
N ASP A 137 -19.26 7.83 -12.23
CA ASP A 137 -19.77 6.74 -11.41
C ASP A 137 -19.18 5.39 -11.90
N ILE A 138 -18.21 4.88 -11.16
CA ILE A 138 -17.49 3.63 -11.45
C ILE A 138 -18.39 2.38 -11.37
N ALA A 139 -19.53 2.47 -10.69
CA ALA A 139 -20.47 1.35 -10.56
C ALA A 139 -21.33 1.16 -11.82
N VAL A 140 -21.32 2.13 -12.74
CA VAL A 140 -22.07 2.09 -13.99
C VAL A 140 -21.10 2.11 -15.19
N PRO A 141 -20.65 0.94 -15.69
CA PRO A 141 -19.63 0.83 -16.73
C PRO A 141 -19.89 1.72 -17.94
N ALA A 142 -21.14 1.81 -18.38
CA ALA A 142 -21.55 2.63 -19.53
C ALA A 142 -21.24 4.13 -19.36
N LYS A 143 -21.28 4.68 -18.14
CA LYS A 143 -20.90 6.07 -17.87
C LYS A 143 -19.39 6.26 -18.04
N CYS A 144 -18.58 5.28 -17.63
CA CYS A 144 -17.13 5.30 -17.81
C CYS A 144 -16.75 5.15 -19.28
N SER A 145 -17.34 4.18 -20.00
CA SER A 145 -17.11 4.00 -21.43
C SER A 145 -17.48 5.25 -22.25
N ALA A 146 -18.60 5.90 -21.93
CA ALA A 146 -19.01 7.14 -22.60
C ALA A 146 -18.04 8.30 -22.34
N ALA A 147 -17.57 8.46 -21.09
CA ALA A 147 -16.59 9.49 -20.73
C ALA A 147 -15.27 9.29 -21.46
N TRP A 148 -14.76 8.05 -21.51
CA TRP A 148 -13.51 7.72 -22.20
C TRP A 148 -13.63 7.87 -23.71
N ALA A 149 -14.73 7.44 -24.31
CA ALA A 149 -14.98 7.63 -25.74
C ALA A 149 -15.01 9.14 -26.11
N ALA A 150 -15.68 9.97 -25.31
CA ALA A 150 -15.70 11.42 -25.50
C ALA A 150 -14.29 12.04 -25.38
N ALA A 151 -13.47 11.53 -24.47
CA ALA A 151 -12.08 11.93 -24.28
C ALA A 151 -11.11 11.27 -25.28
N LYS A 152 -11.59 10.42 -26.20
CA LYS A 152 -10.79 9.62 -27.15
C LYS A 152 -9.73 8.74 -26.45
N ILE A 153 -10.10 8.21 -25.29
CA ILE A 153 -9.29 7.30 -24.49
C ILE A 153 -9.70 5.88 -24.89
N ASP A 154 -8.73 5.09 -25.35
CA ASP A 154 -8.90 3.65 -25.49
C ASP A 154 -8.58 2.98 -24.15
N PRO A 155 -9.55 2.43 -23.41
CA PRO A 155 -9.30 1.78 -22.13
C PRO A 155 -8.38 0.56 -22.24
N LEU A 156 -8.32 -0.12 -23.39
CA LEU A 156 -7.40 -1.26 -23.57
C LEU A 156 -5.94 -0.81 -23.74
N ALA A 157 -5.68 0.49 -23.84
CA ALA A 157 -4.33 1.01 -23.68
C ALA A 157 -3.88 1.01 -22.20
N PHE A 158 -4.77 0.86 -21.22
CA PHE A 158 -4.47 1.04 -19.78
C PHE A 158 -4.38 -0.32 -19.05
N THR A 159 -3.46 -1.16 -19.51
CA THR A 159 -3.23 -2.53 -19.00
C THR A 159 -1.85 -2.69 -18.36
N THR A 160 -1.65 -3.73 -17.55
CA THR A 160 -0.35 -4.04 -16.92
C THR A 160 0.79 -4.19 -17.94
N PRO A 161 0.63 -4.91 -19.07
CA PRO A 161 1.69 -5.00 -20.07
C PRO A 161 2.10 -3.63 -20.59
N ASN A 162 1.14 -2.79 -20.96
CA ASN A 162 1.41 -1.45 -21.46
C ASN A 162 2.08 -0.55 -20.41
N ALA A 163 1.71 -0.69 -19.13
CA ALA A 163 2.42 -0.03 -18.03
C ALA A 163 3.85 -0.56 -17.85
N ALA A 164 4.15 -1.83 -18.13
CA ALA A 164 5.50 -2.36 -18.08
C ALA A 164 6.42 -1.76 -19.18
N ASP A 165 5.89 -1.53 -20.39
CA ASP A 165 6.60 -0.81 -21.45
C ASP A 165 6.90 0.64 -21.08
N ASP A 166 5.97 1.27 -20.35
CA ASP A 166 6.15 2.64 -19.87
C ASP A 166 7.36 2.78 -18.95
N LEU A 167 7.61 1.78 -18.09
CA LEU A 167 8.78 1.79 -17.21
C LEU A 167 10.08 1.74 -18.01
N ALA A 168 10.13 0.91 -19.06
CA ALA A 168 11.28 0.85 -19.96
C ALA A 168 11.48 2.17 -20.73
N ALA A 169 10.38 2.78 -21.21
CA ALA A 169 10.43 4.08 -21.88
C ALA A 169 10.91 5.21 -20.95
N VAL A 170 10.46 5.22 -19.69
CA VAL A 170 10.92 6.16 -18.66
C VAL A 170 12.40 5.95 -18.35
N ALA A 171 12.85 4.70 -18.20
CA ALA A 171 14.26 4.39 -17.97
C ALA A 171 15.15 4.90 -19.12
N GLY A 172 14.73 4.69 -20.37
CA GLY A 172 15.40 5.22 -21.56
C GLY A 172 15.41 6.75 -21.60
N ALA A 173 14.27 7.39 -21.32
CA ALA A 173 14.14 8.85 -21.29
C ALA A 173 15.00 9.53 -20.21
N LEU A 174 15.31 8.81 -19.13
CA LEU A 174 16.21 9.24 -18.06
C LEU A 174 17.69 8.87 -18.32
N GLY A 175 17.97 8.11 -19.38
CA GLY A 175 19.33 7.70 -19.73
C GLY A 175 19.93 6.66 -18.78
N LEU A 176 19.08 5.83 -18.17
CA LEU A 176 19.48 4.73 -17.29
C LEU A 176 19.96 3.55 -18.12
N SER A 177 21.06 2.91 -17.71
CA SER A 177 21.59 1.71 -18.36
C SER A 177 20.99 0.43 -17.81
N SER A 178 20.48 0.46 -16.58
CA SER A 178 19.84 -0.67 -15.90
C SER A 178 18.99 -0.17 -14.73
N ILE A 179 17.94 -0.88 -14.38
CA ILE A 179 17.05 -0.53 -13.26
C ILE A 179 16.96 -1.66 -12.25
N ASP A 180 16.72 -1.31 -11.00
CA ASP A 180 16.22 -2.22 -9.98
C ASP A 180 14.70 -2.01 -9.87
N VAL A 181 13.91 -3.08 -9.78
CA VAL A 181 12.44 -2.95 -9.73
C VAL A 181 11.94 -3.46 -8.39
N TRP A 182 11.15 -2.65 -7.69
CA TRP A 182 10.50 -3.00 -6.43
C TRP A 182 8.98 -2.88 -6.57
N GLY A 183 8.29 -4.00 -6.74
CA GLY A 183 6.84 -4.06 -6.81
C GLY A 183 6.20 -4.52 -5.51
N ALA A 184 5.17 -3.81 -5.04
CA ALA A 184 4.41 -4.19 -3.85
C ALA A 184 2.92 -4.41 -4.18
N SER A 185 2.29 -5.49 -3.68
CA SER A 185 0.88 -5.82 -3.98
C SER A 185 0.67 -5.93 -5.50
N TYR A 186 -0.35 -5.31 -6.10
CA TYR A 186 -0.47 -5.23 -7.56
C TYR A 186 0.83 -4.80 -8.27
N GLY A 187 1.64 -3.95 -7.64
CA GLY A 187 2.95 -3.55 -8.16
C GLY A 187 3.90 -4.73 -8.38
N SER A 188 3.76 -5.84 -7.65
CA SER A 188 4.53 -7.07 -7.93
C SER A 188 4.11 -7.71 -9.25
N ARG A 189 2.82 -7.69 -9.61
CA ARG A 189 2.36 -8.14 -10.93
C ARG A 189 2.96 -7.28 -12.04
N LEU A 190 2.97 -5.96 -11.87
CA LEU A 190 3.62 -5.04 -12.82
C LEU A 190 5.14 -5.26 -12.88
N ALA A 191 5.80 -5.52 -11.76
CA ALA A 191 7.23 -5.80 -11.71
C ALA A 191 7.59 -7.11 -12.43
N LEU A 192 6.81 -8.15 -12.20
CA LEU A 192 6.89 -9.45 -12.86
C LEU A 192 6.68 -9.30 -14.38
N GLU A 193 5.67 -8.53 -14.80
CA GLU A 193 5.44 -8.24 -16.21
C GLU A 193 6.60 -7.43 -16.84
N THR A 194 7.20 -6.51 -16.07
CA THR A 194 8.39 -5.78 -16.52
C THR A 194 9.57 -6.70 -16.75
N VAL A 195 9.79 -7.69 -15.89
CA VAL A 195 10.82 -8.72 -16.12
C VAL A 195 10.49 -9.56 -17.34
N ARG A 196 9.24 -10.01 -17.51
CA ARG A 196 8.81 -10.78 -18.69
C ARG A 196 9.14 -10.07 -20.00
N ARG A 197 8.92 -8.76 -20.06
CA ARG A 197 9.05 -7.98 -21.31
C ARG A 197 10.42 -7.34 -21.49
N HIS A 198 11.09 -6.99 -20.40
CA HIS A 198 12.29 -6.15 -20.38
C HIS A 198 13.41 -6.69 -19.48
N ALA A 199 13.56 -8.02 -19.37
CA ALA A 199 14.58 -8.66 -18.52
C ALA A 199 16.00 -8.06 -18.68
N ASN A 200 16.41 -7.72 -19.90
CA ASN A 200 17.73 -7.13 -20.17
C ASN A 200 17.97 -5.76 -19.52
N LEU A 201 16.90 -5.04 -19.17
CA LEU A 201 16.96 -3.75 -18.48
C LEU A 201 16.99 -3.92 -16.94
N VAL A 202 16.44 -5.03 -16.43
CA VAL A 202 16.25 -5.26 -15.00
C VAL A 202 17.49 -5.93 -14.40
N ARG A 203 18.18 -5.20 -13.53
CA ARG A 203 19.37 -5.68 -12.81
C ARG A 203 19.00 -6.55 -11.60
N SER A 204 17.94 -6.18 -10.88
CA SER A 204 17.40 -6.95 -9.77
C SER A 204 15.92 -6.69 -9.59
N LEU A 205 15.20 -7.69 -9.07
CA LEU A 205 13.77 -7.66 -8.82
C LEU A 205 13.51 -7.84 -7.32
N VAL A 206 12.66 -6.99 -6.75
CA VAL A 206 12.06 -7.19 -5.44
C VAL A 206 10.55 -7.22 -5.62
N ILE A 207 9.92 -8.30 -5.16
CA ILE A 207 8.47 -8.42 -5.10
C ILE A 207 8.03 -8.59 -3.66
N GLU A 208 7.13 -7.74 -3.22
CA GLU A 208 6.64 -7.68 -1.84
C GLU A 208 5.13 -7.87 -1.81
N SER A 209 4.63 -8.73 -0.91
CA SER A 209 3.17 -8.99 -0.78
C SER A 209 2.58 -9.36 -2.14
N VAL A 210 2.91 -10.56 -2.60
CA VAL A 210 2.96 -10.88 -4.02
C VAL A 210 1.58 -11.16 -4.62
N ASP A 211 1.19 -10.35 -5.59
CA ASP A 211 0.15 -10.63 -6.57
C ASP A 211 0.78 -11.13 -7.90
N THR A 212 0.24 -12.22 -8.47
CA THR A 212 0.67 -12.79 -9.76
C THR A 212 -0.54 -13.03 -10.65
N SER A 213 -0.41 -12.94 -11.98
CA SER A 213 -1.54 -13.13 -12.91
C SER A 213 -2.14 -14.55 -12.91
N ASP A 214 -1.48 -15.51 -12.27
CA ASP A 214 -1.82 -16.93 -12.30
C ASP A 214 -2.10 -17.54 -10.93
N SER A 215 -2.02 -16.74 -9.86
CA SER A 215 -2.45 -17.16 -8.54
C SER A 215 -3.93 -17.50 -8.63
N GLN A 216 -4.29 -18.75 -8.34
CA GLN A 216 -5.68 -19.19 -8.21
C GLN A 216 -6.28 -18.65 -6.90
N LEU A 217 -6.32 -17.32 -6.75
CA LEU A 217 -6.79 -16.61 -5.56
C LEU A 217 -8.16 -17.14 -5.16
N ASP A 218 -8.23 -17.80 -4.02
CA ASP A 218 -9.49 -18.14 -3.35
C ASP A 218 -9.53 -17.29 -2.10
N ASP A 219 -9.90 -16.01 -2.27
CA ASP A 219 -9.88 -15.01 -1.20
C ASP A 219 -10.53 -15.52 0.10
N ALA A 220 -11.53 -16.40 -0.02
CA ALA A 220 -12.20 -17.05 1.11
C ALA A 220 -11.29 -18.02 1.87
N GLN A 221 -10.52 -18.86 1.16
CA GLN A 221 -9.53 -19.74 1.78
C GLN A 221 -8.30 -18.96 2.27
N ASP A 222 -7.90 -17.93 1.53
CA ASP A 222 -6.73 -17.13 1.87
C ASP A 222 -6.93 -16.37 3.18
N ILE A 223 -8.10 -15.75 3.38
CA ILE A 223 -8.43 -15.10 4.65
C ILE A 223 -8.55 -16.12 5.80
N LEU A 224 -9.08 -17.32 5.54
CA LEU A 224 -9.16 -18.38 6.56
C LEU A 224 -7.78 -18.88 6.97
N ALA A 225 -6.89 -19.10 6.01
CA ALA A 225 -5.52 -19.52 6.25
C ALA A 225 -4.77 -18.46 7.05
N ALA A 226 -4.91 -17.17 6.69
CA ALA A 226 -4.35 -16.07 7.45
C ALA A 226 -4.89 -16.05 8.90
N LEU A 227 -6.22 -16.13 9.09
CA LEU A 227 -6.82 -16.14 10.43
C LEU A 227 -6.34 -17.33 11.27
N THR A 228 -6.18 -18.49 10.64
CA THR A 228 -5.70 -19.72 11.30
C THR A 228 -4.24 -19.58 11.76
N ARG A 229 -3.39 -18.93 10.95
CA ARG A 229 -2.00 -18.63 11.34
C ARG A 229 -1.94 -17.64 12.49
N VAL A 230 -2.75 -16.57 12.45
CA VAL A 230 -2.88 -15.63 13.59
C VAL A 230 -3.35 -16.35 14.85
N GLY A 231 -4.34 -17.25 14.72
CA GLY A 231 -4.83 -18.06 15.82
C GLY A 231 -3.76 -18.98 16.40
N SER A 232 -2.95 -19.60 15.55
CA SER A 232 -1.83 -20.47 15.97
C SER A 232 -0.74 -19.68 16.70
N GLU A 233 -0.39 -18.48 16.22
CA GLU A 233 0.53 -17.58 16.90
C GLU A 233 -0.02 -17.16 18.28
N CYS A 234 -1.31 -16.80 18.34
CA CYS A 234 -1.99 -16.44 19.58
C CYS A 234 -2.00 -17.59 20.59
N ALA A 235 -2.38 -18.81 20.17
CA ALA A 235 -2.43 -19.99 21.02
C ALA A 235 -1.05 -20.38 21.59
N SER A 236 0.02 -20.14 20.82
CA SER A 236 1.41 -20.38 21.28
C SER A 236 1.91 -19.36 22.31
N ASN A 237 1.18 -18.27 22.52
CA ASN A 237 1.54 -17.18 23.41
C ASN A 237 0.60 -17.15 24.63
N ALA A 238 1.13 -17.32 25.84
CA ALA A 238 0.32 -17.39 27.06
C ALA A 238 -0.56 -16.15 27.31
N ALA A 239 -0.09 -14.95 26.96
CA ALA A 239 -0.86 -13.72 27.14
C ALA A 239 -2.03 -13.63 26.15
N CYS A 240 -1.82 -14.01 24.89
CA CYS A 240 -2.89 -14.01 23.90
C CYS A 240 -3.85 -15.19 24.08
N ASN A 241 -3.33 -16.39 24.30
CA ASN A 241 -4.12 -17.60 24.58
C ASN A 241 -5.03 -17.43 25.80
N GLY A 242 -4.60 -16.67 26.81
CA GLY A 242 -5.45 -16.32 27.96
C GLY A 242 -6.64 -15.40 27.61
N VAL A 243 -6.57 -14.66 26.50
CA VAL A 243 -7.63 -13.77 26.01
C VAL A 243 -8.51 -14.48 24.99
N ILE A 244 -7.91 -15.16 24.01
CA ILE A 244 -8.57 -15.96 22.97
C ILE A 244 -7.80 -17.26 22.75
N PRO A 245 -8.25 -18.39 23.31
CA PRO A 245 -7.61 -19.69 23.09
C PRO A 245 -7.78 -20.24 21.66
N ASP A 246 -8.96 -20.04 21.06
CA ASP A 246 -9.28 -20.48 19.70
C ASP A 246 -9.85 -19.29 18.91
N LEU A 247 -8.99 -18.65 18.12
CA LEU A 247 -9.35 -17.44 17.38
C LEU A 247 -10.43 -17.71 16.34
N VAL A 248 -10.27 -18.78 15.55
CA VAL A 248 -11.18 -19.10 14.44
C VAL A 248 -12.57 -19.43 14.98
N ALA A 249 -12.66 -20.28 16.01
CA ALA A 249 -13.94 -20.63 16.62
C ALA A 249 -14.58 -19.44 17.34
N THR A 250 -13.79 -18.58 17.99
CA THR A 250 -14.31 -17.38 18.66
C THR A 250 -14.87 -16.38 17.66
N THR A 251 -14.19 -16.15 16.52
CA THR A 251 -14.74 -15.30 15.45
C THR A 251 -16.10 -15.80 14.98
N GLU A 252 -16.21 -17.09 14.70
CA GLU A 252 -17.43 -17.73 14.24
C GLU A 252 -18.57 -17.63 15.27
N ALA A 253 -18.28 -17.89 16.54
CA ALA A 253 -19.27 -17.80 17.63
C ALA A 253 -19.74 -16.37 17.87
N THR A 254 -18.81 -15.40 17.90
CA THR A 254 -19.12 -13.98 18.08
C THR A 254 -19.99 -13.47 16.92
N ALA A 255 -19.64 -13.80 15.68
CA ALA A 255 -20.43 -13.44 14.50
C ALA A 255 -21.89 -13.95 14.60
N LYS A 256 -22.07 -15.21 15.05
CA LYS A 256 -23.41 -15.81 15.29
C LYS A 256 -24.18 -15.12 16.40
N THR A 257 -23.53 -14.75 17.51
CA THR A 257 -24.19 -14.00 18.60
C THR A 257 -24.68 -12.63 18.13
N LEU A 258 -23.90 -11.93 17.32
CA LEU A 258 -24.26 -10.60 16.80
C LEU A 258 -25.47 -10.62 15.87
N ALA A 259 -25.80 -11.77 15.26
CA ALA A 259 -26.98 -11.89 14.39
C ALA A 259 -28.29 -11.66 15.16
N THR A 260 -28.32 -11.98 16.45
CA THR A 260 -29.48 -11.78 17.33
C THR A 260 -29.28 -10.68 18.37
N ALA A 261 -28.03 -10.33 18.68
CA ALA A 261 -27.69 -9.32 19.68
C ALA A 261 -26.54 -8.42 19.17
N PRO A 262 -26.82 -7.42 18.31
CA PRO A 262 -25.81 -6.46 17.84
C PRO A 262 -25.23 -5.63 18.99
N LEU A 263 -23.97 -5.19 18.86
CA LEU A 263 -23.29 -4.33 19.83
C LEU A 263 -23.45 -2.87 19.42
N VAL A 264 -23.97 -2.03 20.32
CA VAL A 264 -24.13 -0.60 20.05
C VAL A 264 -22.90 0.15 20.57
N THR A 265 -22.28 0.96 19.70
CA THR A 265 -21.15 1.85 20.02
C THR A 265 -21.48 3.28 19.61
N GLN A 266 -20.65 4.28 19.97
CA GLN A 266 -20.88 5.65 19.50
C GLN A 266 -20.63 5.79 17.99
N LEU A 267 -19.79 4.92 17.42
CA LEU A 267 -19.53 4.82 15.97
C LEU A 267 -20.58 3.95 15.24
N GLY A 268 -21.72 3.65 15.87
CA GLY A 268 -22.82 2.89 15.29
C GLY A 268 -22.92 1.44 15.79
N ILE A 269 -23.76 0.67 15.11
CA ILE A 269 -24.07 -0.73 15.45
C ILE A 269 -23.02 -1.65 14.82
N ILE A 270 -22.48 -2.56 15.62
CA ILE A 270 -21.67 -3.69 15.18
C ILE A 270 -22.59 -4.91 15.17
N ASP A 271 -23.11 -5.25 14.00
CA ASP A 271 -23.80 -6.51 13.73
C ASP A 271 -22.83 -7.54 13.12
N THR A 272 -23.33 -8.69 12.68
CA THR A 272 -22.51 -9.76 12.08
C THR A 272 -21.71 -9.25 10.87
N ASN A 273 -22.31 -8.48 9.98
CA ASN A 273 -21.65 -8.02 8.76
C ASN A 273 -20.57 -6.98 9.09
N MET A 274 -20.89 -6.01 9.96
CA MET A 274 -19.92 -5.02 10.42
C MET A 274 -18.75 -5.69 11.13
N PHE A 275 -19.00 -6.65 12.03
CA PHE A 275 -17.94 -7.37 12.74
C PHE A 275 -17.01 -8.13 11.80
N LEU A 276 -17.56 -8.89 10.84
CA LEU A 276 -16.74 -9.63 9.87
C LEU A 276 -15.98 -8.67 8.93
N SER A 277 -16.59 -7.54 8.55
CA SER A 277 -15.93 -6.48 7.78
C SER A 277 -14.77 -5.85 8.55
N ASP A 278 -14.95 -5.58 9.84
CA ASP A 278 -13.92 -5.01 10.71
C ASP A 278 -12.76 -6.00 10.89
N VAL A 279 -13.05 -7.30 11.08
CA VAL A 279 -12.03 -8.36 11.11
C VAL A 279 -11.27 -8.41 9.77
N SER A 280 -11.96 -8.43 8.63
CA SER A 280 -11.31 -8.39 7.31
C SER A 280 -10.42 -7.16 7.15
N SER A 281 -10.92 -5.98 7.50
CA SER A 281 -10.18 -4.71 7.36
C SER A 281 -8.90 -4.69 8.20
N LEU A 282 -8.92 -5.26 9.41
CA LEU A 282 -7.71 -5.40 10.22
C LEU A 282 -6.71 -6.36 9.58
N MET A 283 -7.17 -7.47 9.01
CA MET A 283 -6.31 -8.46 8.35
C MET A 283 -5.68 -7.94 7.06
N GLU A 284 -6.31 -6.96 6.41
CA GLU A 284 -5.84 -6.34 5.18
C GLU A 284 -4.57 -5.47 5.36
N TRP A 285 -4.12 -5.20 6.59
CA TRP A 285 -3.00 -4.30 6.86
C TRP A 285 -1.87 -4.94 7.68
N SER A 286 -0.62 -4.58 7.38
CA SER A 286 0.60 -5.14 8.00
C SER A 286 0.54 -5.23 9.53
N ARG A 287 0.17 -4.15 10.22
CA ARG A 287 0.06 -4.12 11.69
C ARG A 287 -1.37 -4.34 12.19
N GLY A 288 -2.38 -4.14 11.34
CA GLY A 288 -3.78 -4.29 11.69
C GLY A 288 -4.08 -5.70 12.19
N ILE A 289 -3.42 -6.68 11.59
CA ILE A 289 -3.61 -8.09 11.92
C ILE A 289 -3.20 -8.45 13.36
N SER A 290 -2.28 -7.70 13.97
CA SER A 290 -1.91 -7.88 15.38
C SER A 290 -3.05 -7.51 16.34
N PHE A 291 -4.01 -6.70 15.89
CA PHE A 291 -5.16 -6.28 16.69
C PHE A 291 -6.36 -7.24 16.58
N VAL A 292 -6.35 -8.15 15.60
CA VAL A 292 -7.48 -9.05 15.33
C VAL A 292 -7.96 -9.79 16.59
N PRO A 293 -7.07 -10.42 17.40
CA PRO A 293 -7.53 -11.13 18.60
C PRO A 293 -8.10 -10.18 19.66
N ALA A 294 -7.49 -9.01 19.86
CA ALA A 294 -7.99 -8.05 20.85
C ALA A 294 -9.34 -7.43 20.44
N TYR A 295 -9.54 -7.17 19.14
CA TYR A 295 -10.83 -6.72 18.61
C TYR A 295 -11.92 -7.79 18.73
N ILE A 296 -11.62 -9.04 18.37
CA ILE A 296 -12.59 -10.14 18.51
C ILE A 296 -12.97 -10.33 19.99
N ALA A 297 -12.00 -10.21 20.90
CA ALA A 297 -12.25 -10.31 22.33
C ALA A 297 -13.14 -9.17 22.84
N SER A 298 -12.88 -7.92 22.43
CA SER A 298 -13.70 -6.80 22.88
C SER A 298 -15.15 -6.92 22.44
N VAL A 299 -15.40 -7.40 21.21
CA VAL A 299 -16.76 -7.61 20.72
C VAL A 299 -17.43 -8.81 21.39
N ARG A 300 -16.71 -9.92 21.59
CA ARG A 300 -17.18 -11.10 22.34
C ARG A 300 -17.60 -10.72 23.76
N ASP A 301 -16.76 -9.97 24.45
CA ASP A 301 -16.94 -9.56 25.85
C ASP A 301 -17.90 -8.36 25.98
N ARG A 302 -18.38 -7.85 24.84
CA ARG A 302 -19.30 -6.71 24.72
C ARG A 302 -18.74 -5.41 25.32
N ASP A 303 -17.43 -5.25 25.28
CA ASP A 303 -16.74 -4.02 25.63
C ASP A 303 -16.87 -3.02 24.48
N ALA A 304 -17.93 -2.21 24.53
CA ALA A 304 -18.23 -1.20 23.51
C ALA A 304 -17.10 -0.18 23.35
N ALA A 305 -16.42 0.23 24.43
CA ALA A 305 -15.37 1.24 24.38
C ALA A 305 -14.11 0.70 23.71
N ALA A 306 -13.70 -0.53 24.02
CA ALA A 306 -12.58 -1.18 23.36
C ALA A 306 -12.88 -1.50 21.88
N ALA A 307 -14.08 -2.02 21.58
CA ALA A 307 -14.50 -2.26 20.19
C ALA A 307 -14.51 -0.95 19.37
N GLU A 308 -15.00 0.14 19.96
CA GLU A 308 -15.00 1.46 19.33
C GLU A 308 -13.59 1.99 19.05
N ALA A 309 -12.63 1.76 19.94
CA ALA A 309 -11.24 2.16 19.71
C ALA A 309 -10.64 1.48 18.48
N PHE A 310 -10.84 0.16 18.33
CA PHE A 310 -10.40 -0.58 17.14
C PHE A 310 -11.14 -0.14 15.89
N ARG A 311 -12.45 0.11 15.96
CA ARG A 311 -13.20 0.68 14.82
C ARG A 311 -12.70 2.06 14.44
N GLY A 312 -12.34 2.86 15.43
CA GLY A 312 -11.63 4.11 15.22
C GLY A 312 -10.36 3.91 14.41
N VAL A 313 -9.51 2.93 14.77
CA VAL A 313 -8.31 2.55 14.02
C VAL A 313 -8.67 2.18 12.58
N ILE A 314 -9.62 1.25 12.40
CA ILE A 314 -10.10 0.77 11.09
C ILE A 314 -10.55 1.92 10.19
N LEU A 315 -11.40 2.82 10.71
CA LEU A 315 -11.92 3.98 9.98
C LEU A 315 -10.86 5.05 9.71
N SER A 316 -9.76 5.04 10.48
CA SER A 316 -8.61 5.91 10.28
C SER A 316 -7.46 5.26 9.52
N LEU A 317 -7.62 4.01 9.06
CA LEU A 317 -6.57 3.31 8.33
C LEU A 317 -6.18 4.17 7.13
N PRO A 318 -4.90 4.58 7.04
CA PRO A 318 -4.46 5.40 5.94
C PRO A 318 -4.44 4.51 4.70
N PHE A 319 -5.49 4.56 3.88
CA PHE A 319 -5.18 4.48 2.46
C PHE A 319 -4.32 5.72 2.18
N PRO A 320 -3.10 5.56 1.62
CA PRO A 320 -2.16 6.66 1.56
C PRO A 320 -2.82 7.85 0.83
N GLY A 321 -3.08 8.93 1.58
CA GLY A 321 -3.80 10.09 1.08
C GLY A 321 -3.10 10.66 -0.16
N GLY A 322 -3.89 11.10 -1.14
CA GLY A 322 -3.39 11.52 -2.45
C GLY A 322 -4.36 11.11 -3.56
N GLN A 323 -3.95 11.22 -4.81
CA GLN A 323 -4.78 10.80 -5.94
C GLN A 323 -4.70 9.28 -6.14
N PHE A 324 -5.75 8.55 -5.75
CA PHE A 324 -6.00 7.16 -6.11
C PHE A 324 -7.06 7.11 -7.23
N SER A 325 -6.78 6.41 -8.33
CA SER A 325 -7.75 6.27 -9.43
C SER A 325 -8.59 5.00 -9.26
N GLU A 326 -9.81 5.18 -8.76
CA GLU A 326 -10.81 4.10 -8.70
C GLU A 326 -11.15 3.53 -10.07
N ALA A 327 -11.20 4.38 -11.11
CA ALA A 327 -11.50 3.94 -12.46
C ALA A 327 -10.36 3.08 -13.04
N MET A 328 -9.11 3.42 -12.76
CA MET A 328 -7.96 2.61 -13.16
C MET A 328 -7.88 1.32 -12.34
N ASN A 329 -8.16 1.38 -11.03
CA ASN A 329 -8.27 0.20 -10.18
C ASN A 329 -9.28 -0.79 -10.78
N ARG A 330 -10.49 -0.28 -11.06
CA ARG A 330 -11.57 -1.04 -11.68
C ARG A 330 -11.17 -1.63 -13.03
N LEU A 331 -10.59 -0.81 -13.91
CA LEU A 331 -10.24 -1.23 -15.26
C LEU A 331 -9.25 -2.39 -15.25
N VAL A 332 -8.14 -2.27 -14.53
CA VAL A 332 -7.12 -3.33 -14.47
C VAL A 332 -7.67 -4.59 -13.82
N ASN A 333 -8.46 -4.47 -12.76
CA ASN A 333 -9.14 -5.62 -12.17
C ASN A 333 -10.04 -6.33 -13.19
N CYS A 334 -10.65 -5.61 -14.14
CA CYS A 334 -11.50 -6.19 -15.17
C CYS A 334 -10.76 -6.66 -16.42
N THR A 335 -9.64 -6.05 -16.80
CA THR A 335 -8.86 -6.43 -17.99
C THR A 335 -7.82 -7.50 -17.69
N ASP A 336 -7.23 -7.48 -16.50
CA ASP A 336 -6.03 -8.26 -16.20
C ASP A 336 -6.29 -9.37 -15.17
N ILE A 337 -7.34 -9.24 -14.36
CA ILE A 337 -7.64 -10.18 -13.27
C ILE A 337 -8.92 -10.97 -13.55
N ALA A 338 -10.03 -10.28 -13.80
CA ALA A 338 -11.34 -10.90 -14.01
C ALA A 338 -11.38 -11.94 -15.14
N PRO A 339 -10.66 -11.80 -16.28
CA PRO A 339 -10.68 -12.83 -17.32
C PRO A 339 -10.18 -14.19 -16.84
N PHE A 340 -9.38 -14.20 -15.76
CA PHE A 340 -8.84 -15.41 -15.14
C PHE A 340 -9.59 -15.78 -13.85
N ASN A 341 -10.04 -14.79 -13.08
CA ASN A 341 -10.66 -15.00 -11.77
C ASN A 341 -12.20 -15.16 -11.83
N ALA A 342 -12.90 -14.66 -12.85
CA ALA A 342 -14.36 -14.71 -12.91
C ALA A 342 -14.90 -16.15 -13.06
N ALA A 343 -14.24 -17.01 -13.85
CA ALA A 343 -14.63 -18.41 -14.00
C ALA A 343 -14.22 -19.28 -12.79
N ALA A 344 -13.09 -18.98 -12.14
CA ALA A 344 -12.59 -19.70 -10.97
C ALA A 344 -13.31 -19.32 -9.66
N ALA A 345 -13.70 -18.04 -9.49
CA ALA A 345 -14.43 -17.55 -8.33
C ALA A 345 -15.93 -17.95 -8.34
N MET A 346 -16.53 -18.12 -9.53
CA MET A 346 -17.93 -18.56 -9.66
C MET A 346 -18.09 -20.09 -9.68
N GLY A 347 -17.03 -20.84 -10.03
CA GLY A 347 -17.08 -22.30 -10.23
C GLY A 347 -16.61 -23.16 -9.05
N ARG A 348 -15.89 -22.58 -8.07
CA ARG A 348 -15.55 -23.30 -6.82
C ARG A 348 -16.76 -23.28 -5.89
N ASN A 349 -17.47 -24.41 -5.82
CA ASN A 349 -18.50 -24.62 -4.80
C ASN A 349 -17.96 -24.20 -3.43
N ALA A 350 -18.78 -23.53 -2.63
CA ALA A 350 -18.52 -23.34 -1.21
C ALA A 350 -18.02 -24.67 -0.65
N ALA A 351 -16.74 -24.73 -0.27
CA ALA A 351 -16.23 -25.92 0.37
C ALA A 351 -17.09 -26.10 1.62
N SER A 352 -17.48 -27.33 1.95
CA SER A 352 -18.29 -27.64 3.14
C SER A 352 -17.61 -27.29 4.48
N THR A 353 -16.49 -26.56 4.44
CA THR A 353 -15.56 -26.24 5.52
C THR A 353 -15.39 -24.73 5.74
N GLU A 354 -16.09 -23.85 5.01
CA GLU A 354 -15.94 -22.40 5.15
C GLU A 354 -16.67 -21.82 6.37
N ASN A 355 -15.95 -20.99 7.14
CA ASN A 355 -16.53 -20.20 8.23
C ASN A 355 -17.21 -18.92 7.70
N LEU A 356 -17.92 -18.21 8.58
CA LEU A 356 -18.67 -16.99 8.22
C LEU A 356 -17.76 -15.88 7.66
N LEU A 357 -16.52 -15.76 8.15
CA LEU A 357 -15.55 -14.78 7.61
C LEU A 357 -15.19 -15.10 6.15
N SER A 358 -14.95 -16.36 5.84
CA SER A 358 -14.62 -16.83 4.49
C SER A 358 -15.79 -16.58 3.52
N GLN A 359 -17.02 -16.86 3.98
CA GLN A 359 -18.24 -16.60 3.21
C GLN A 359 -18.44 -15.10 2.97
N ALA A 360 -18.23 -14.27 3.99
CA ALA A 360 -18.31 -12.81 3.88
C ALA A 360 -17.25 -12.27 2.90
N ARG A 361 -16.00 -12.75 2.98
CA ARG A 361 -14.92 -12.38 2.06
C ARG A 361 -15.25 -12.78 0.63
N ARG A 362 -15.75 -14.00 0.39
CA ARG A 362 -16.22 -14.39 -0.96
C ARG A 362 -17.31 -13.46 -1.48
N ALA A 363 -18.33 -13.20 -0.67
CA ALA A 363 -19.44 -12.34 -1.06
C ALA A 363 -18.92 -10.94 -1.43
N GLN A 364 -18.03 -10.38 -0.60
CA GLN A 364 -17.33 -9.12 -0.90
C GLN A 364 -16.58 -9.19 -2.22
N THR A 365 -15.77 -10.23 -2.47
CA THR A 365 -15.02 -10.38 -3.72
C THR A 365 -15.93 -10.45 -4.94
N ILE A 366 -17.07 -11.15 -4.84
CA ILE A 366 -18.05 -11.23 -5.92
C ILE A 366 -18.65 -9.85 -6.21
N GLU A 367 -19.10 -9.13 -5.18
CA GLU A 367 -19.68 -7.79 -5.34
C GLU A 367 -18.65 -6.75 -5.77
N GLN A 368 -17.41 -6.86 -5.31
CA GLN A 368 -16.36 -5.86 -5.53
C GLN A 368 -15.50 -6.13 -6.74
N TYR A 369 -15.37 -7.35 -7.26
CA TYR A 369 -14.46 -7.63 -8.38
C TYR A 369 -15.13 -8.40 -9.51
N VAL A 370 -16.05 -9.33 -9.22
CA VAL A 370 -16.66 -10.16 -10.26
C VAL A 370 -17.81 -9.45 -10.96
N LYS A 371 -18.86 -9.06 -10.21
CA LYS A 371 -20.05 -8.41 -10.76
C LYS A 371 -19.76 -7.09 -11.47
N PRO A 372 -18.92 -6.19 -10.90
CA PRO A 372 -18.69 -4.89 -11.53
C PRO A 372 -18.00 -4.99 -12.88
N CYS A 373 -17.26 -6.06 -13.16
CA CYS A 373 -16.59 -6.26 -14.45
C CYS A 373 -17.52 -6.66 -15.60
N ALA A 374 -18.78 -6.99 -15.31
CA ALA A 374 -19.78 -7.17 -16.35
C ALA A 374 -20.00 -5.83 -17.10
N GLY A 375 -19.62 -5.81 -18.38
CA GLY A 375 -19.72 -4.60 -19.22
C GLY A 375 -18.50 -3.68 -19.18
N TRP A 376 -17.42 -4.06 -18.48
CA TRP A 376 -16.13 -3.40 -18.64
C TRP A 376 -15.38 -3.94 -19.86
N PRO A 377 -14.49 -3.14 -20.47
CA PRO A 377 -13.57 -3.62 -21.49
C PRO A 377 -12.72 -4.78 -20.95
N VAL A 378 -12.54 -5.81 -21.77
CA VAL A 378 -11.69 -6.97 -21.47
C VAL A 378 -10.72 -7.16 -22.62
N ASP A 379 -9.46 -7.41 -22.31
CA ASP A 379 -8.47 -7.81 -23.30
C ASP A 379 -8.44 -9.36 -23.37
N PRO A 380 -8.95 -9.97 -24.46
CA PRO A 380 -9.00 -11.43 -24.60
C PRO A 380 -7.62 -12.05 -24.86
N THR A 381 -6.59 -11.24 -25.12
CA THR A 381 -5.22 -11.71 -25.42
C THR A 381 -4.34 -11.75 -24.19
N MET A 382 -4.85 -11.33 -23.03
CA MET A 382 -4.13 -11.36 -21.77
C MET A 382 -3.69 -12.78 -21.41
N THR A 383 -2.53 -12.87 -20.77
CA THR A 383 -1.92 -14.13 -20.34
C THR A 383 -1.85 -14.23 -18.82
N ASN A 384 -2.25 -15.39 -18.30
CA ASN A 384 -2.05 -15.81 -16.91
C ASN A 384 -0.93 -16.85 -16.78
N GLN A 385 0.07 -16.81 -17.66
CA GLN A 385 1.23 -17.68 -17.48
C GLN A 385 2.14 -17.14 -16.37
N PRO A 386 2.79 -18.00 -15.58
CA PRO A 386 3.82 -17.57 -14.64
C PRO A 386 4.98 -16.86 -15.35
N VAL A 387 5.71 -16.00 -14.63
CA VAL A 387 6.95 -15.39 -15.14
C VAL A 387 8.09 -16.36 -14.88
N LEU A 388 8.82 -16.71 -15.93
CA LEU A 388 10.08 -17.43 -15.82
C LEU A 388 11.23 -16.43 -15.93
N SER A 389 12.15 -16.44 -14.97
CA SER A 389 13.33 -15.56 -14.99
C SER A 389 14.49 -16.09 -14.14
N ASP A 390 15.69 -15.66 -14.48
CA ASP A 390 16.94 -15.82 -13.73
C ASP A 390 17.48 -14.49 -13.18
N VAL A 391 16.74 -13.38 -13.36
CA VAL A 391 17.04 -12.10 -12.72
C VAL A 391 17.11 -12.31 -11.20
N PRO A 392 18.18 -11.84 -10.52
CA PRO A 392 18.28 -11.92 -9.07
C PRO A 392 17.03 -11.33 -8.43
N THR A 393 16.30 -12.17 -7.68
CA THR A 393 15.00 -11.81 -7.12
C THR A 393 14.96 -11.99 -5.61
N LEU A 394 14.47 -10.97 -4.92
CA LEU A 394 14.10 -11.03 -3.51
C LEU A 394 12.58 -11.01 -3.37
N VAL A 395 12.02 -12.03 -2.73
CA VAL A 395 10.59 -12.16 -2.47
C VAL A 395 10.35 -11.88 -0.99
N LEU A 396 9.59 -10.83 -0.69
CA LEU A 396 9.30 -10.37 0.68
C LEU A 396 7.81 -10.58 0.97
N THR A 397 7.47 -11.28 2.04
CA THR A 397 6.06 -11.60 2.32
C THR A 397 5.78 -11.72 3.80
N GLY A 398 4.61 -11.25 4.21
CA GLY A 398 4.06 -11.53 5.53
C GLY A 398 3.44 -12.93 5.57
N ALA A 399 3.74 -13.72 6.60
CA ALA A 399 3.18 -15.08 6.70
C ALA A 399 1.65 -15.07 6.91
N ILE A 400 1.11 -13.96 7.41
CA ILE A 400 -0.30 -13.76 7.72
C ILE A 400 -0.96 -12.73 6.80
N ASP A 401 -0.35 -12.41 5.66
CA ASP A 401 -0.98 -11.58 4.63
C ASP A 401 -2.25 -12.25 4.08
N SER A 402 -3.41 -11.62 4.26
CA SER A 402 -4.70 -12.13 3.79
C SER A 402 -5.11 -11.59 2.41
N ASN A 403 -4.35 -10.66 1.84
CA ASN A 403 -4.63 -10.07 0.52
C ASN A 403 -3.82 -10.76 -0.57
N THR A 404 -2.54 -10.97 -0.29
CA THR A 404 -1.60 -11.64 -1.16
C THR A 404 -0.91 -12.73 -0.36
N PRO A 405 -1.55 -13.91 -0.21
CA PRO A 405 -1.10 -14.94 0.72
C PRO A 405 0.33 -15.40 0.45
N LEU A 406 0.98 -15.93 1.49
CA LEU A 406 2.31 -16.54 1.43
C LEU A 406 2.45 -17.50 0.25
N GLU A 407 1.38 -18.23 -0.06
CA GLU A 407 1.26 -19.14 -1.19
C GLU A 407 1.58 -18.48 -2.53
N ASN A 408 1.15 -17.23 -2.76
CA ASN A 408 1.49 -16.49 -3.99
C ASN A 408 2.99 -16.21 -4.08
N ALA A 409 3.61 -15.85 -2.95
CA ALA A 409 5.05 -15.61 -2.90
C ALA A 409 5.85 -16.89 -3.16
N GLN A 410 5.42 -18.01 -2.57
CA GLN A 410 6.01 -19.34 -2.82
C GLN A 410 5.84 -19.76 -4.28
N PHE A 411 4.64 -19.54 -4.83
CA PHE A 411 4.31 -19.84 -6.20
C PHE A 411 5.18 -19.03 -7.18
N ALA A 412 5.26 -17.71 -6.99
CA ALA A 412 6.13 -16.85 -7.80
C ALA A 412 7.59 -17.28 -7.71
N ALA A 413 8.11 -17.51 -6.49
CA ALA A 413 9.48 -17.93 -6.25
C ALA A 413 9.81 -19.27 -6.95
N SER A 414 8.86 -20.20 -7.04
CA SER A 414 9.07 -21.49 -7.72
C SER A 414 9.33 -21.38 -9.23
N HIS A 415 8.98 -20.24 -9.84
CA HIS A 415 9.20 -19.94 -11.26
C HIS A 415 10.40 -19.01 -11.50
N LEU A 416 11.02 -18.51 -10.43
CA LEU A 416 12.14 -17.57 -10.47
C LEU A 416 13.40 -18.31 -10.00
N THR A 417 14.21 -18.74 -10.96
CA THR A 417 15.35 -19.66 -10.74
C THR A 417 16.46 -19.10 -9.86
N ASN A 418 16.53 -17.77 -9.73
CA ASN A 418 17.48 -17.05 -8.90
C ASN A 418 16.74 -16.18 -7.87
N SER A 419 15.91 -16.82 -7.04
CA SER A 419 15.10 -16.13 -6.04
C SER A 419 15.42 -16.54 -4.60
N THR A 420 15.28 -15.59 -3.68
CA THR A 420 15.27 -15.83 -2.23
C THR A 420 13.99 -15.31 -1.63
N ILE A 421 13.25 -16.18 -0.93
CA ILE A 421 12.05 -15.78 -0.18
C ILE A 421 12.42 -15.47 1.28
N VAL A 422 11.91 -14.33 1.77
CA VAL A 422 11.98 -13.92 3.17
C VAL A 422 10.56 -13.73 3.67
N THR A 423 10.18 -14.59 4.61
CA THR A 423 8.85 -14.59 5.23
C THR A 423 8.91 -13.98 6.63
N PHE A 424 8.02 -13.03 6.91
CA PHE A 424 7.88 -12.35 8.20
C PHE A 424 6.69 -12.96 8.96
N PRO A 425 6.89 -13.75 10.03
CA PRO A 425 5.82 -14.54 10.68
C PRO A 425 4.60 -13.73 11.14
N SER A 426 4.81 -12.63 11.88
CA SER A 426 3.73 -11.80 12.43
C SER A 426 3.50 -10.52 11.63
N THR A 427 3.47 -10.62 10.30
CA THR A 427 3.29 -9.45 9.44
C THR A 427 2.22 -9.73 8.40
N GLY A 428 1.25 -8.82 8.29
CA GLY A 428 0.23 -8.85 7.25
C GLY A 428 0.72 -8.24 5.94
N HIS A 429 -0.19 -7.61 5.19
CA HIS A 429 0.10 -7.00 3.90
C HIS A 429 1.11 -5.84 3.98
N PHE A 430 2.13 -5.83 3.10
CA PHE A 430 3.27 -4.90 3.03
C PHE A 430 4.34 -5.05 4.14
N ALA A 431 5.14 -6.11 4.06
CA ALA A 431 6.18 -6.43 5.04
C ALA A 431 7.29 -5.37 5.21
N VAL A 432 7.52 -4.52 4.21
CA VAL A 432 8.56 -3.47 4.21
C VAL A 432 7.97 -2.09 3.95
N HIS A 433 7.09 -1.98 2.96
CA HIS A 433 6.63 -0.71 2.42
C HIS A 433 5.68 0.09 3.36
N GLN A 434 4.78 -0.56 4.10
CA GLN A 434 3.84 0.09 5.04
C GLN A 434 3.86 -0.52 6.45
N GLY A 435 4.47 -1.69 6.61
CA GLY A 435 4.73 -2.32 7.90
C GLY A 435 6.18 -2.18 8.38
N GLY A 436 7.05 -1.57 7.56
CA GLY A 436 8.51 -1.45 7.68
C GLY A 436 9.07 -1.87 9.02
N THR A 437 9.48 -3.14 9.12
CA THR A 437 10.41 -3.51 10.17
C THR A 437 11.79 -2.99 9.75
N PRO A 438 12.60 -2.42 10.68
CA PRO A 438 13.98 -2.04 10.36
C PRO A 438 14.80 -3.17 9.71
N CYS A 439 14.42 -4.42 10.00
CA CYS A 439 14.98 -5.61 9.35
C CYS A 439 14.64 -5.68 7.86
N GLY A 440 13.36 -5.51 7.49
CA GLY A 440 12.93 -5.54 6.09
C GLY A 440 13.60 -4.45 5.26
N GLU A 441 13.70 -3.23 5.78
CA GLU A 441 14.41 -2.12 5.14
C GLU A 441 15.91 -2.42 4.96
N SER A 442 16.54 -2.99 5.98
CA SER A 442 17.96 -3.38 5.90
C SER A 442 18.22 -4.47 4.88
N ILE A 443 17.33 -5.48 4.81
CA ILE A 443 17.39 -6.56 3.83
C ILE A 443 17.20 -6.00 2.42
N LEU A 444 16.21 -5.13 2.23
CA LEU A 444 15.93 -4.48 0.96
C LEU A 444 17.13 -3.67 0.45
N ALA A 445 17.71 -2.82 1.30
CA ALA A 445 18.87 -2.01 0.96
C ALA A 445 20.09 -2.88 0.62
N ALA A 446 20.38 -3.92 1.42
CA ALA A 446 21.49 -4.83 1.18
C ALA A 446 21.36 -5.57 -0.16
N PHE A 447 20.14 -5.99 -0.50
CA PHE A 447 19.87 -6.66 -1.78
C PHE A 447 20.07 -5.72 -2.97
N PHE A 448 19.62 -4.46 -2.89
CA PHE A 448 19.87 -3.50 -3.98
C PHE A 448 21.35 -3.10 -4.13
N LEU A 449 22.15 -3.20 -3.08
CA LEU A 449 23.60 -3.02 -3.20
C LEU A 449 24.23 -4.22 -3.92
N GLU A 450 23.94 -5.44 -3.45
CA GLU A 450 24.56 -6.67 -3.94
C GLU A 450 23.52 -7.79 -4.20
N PRO A 451 22.81 -7.78 -5.35
CA PRO A 451 21.73 -8.73 -5.60
C PRO A 451 22.16 -10.20 -5.71
N ALA A 452 23.45 -10.44 -5.99
CA ALA A 452 24.03 -11.78 -6.05
C ALA A 452 24.51 -12.30 -4.68
N ALA A 453 24.55 -11.43 -3.65
CA ALA A 453 24.97 -11.83 -2.32
C ALA A 453 23.86 -12.59 -1.59
N SER A 454 24.24 -13.47 -0.67
CA SER A 454 23.28 -14.16 0.17
C SER A 454 22.55 -13.17 1.09
N VAL A 455 21.22 -13.28 1.12
CA VAL A 455 20.36 -12.43 1.94
C VAL A 455 20.52 -12.76 3.42
N LYS A 456 20.81 -11.75 4.24
CA LYS A 456 20.98 -11.92 5.69
C LYS A 456 19.63 -11.78 6.41
N THR A 457 19.03 -12.90 6.80
CA THR A 457 17.70 -12.94 7.42
C THR A 457 17.71 -13.04 8.95
N LYS A 458 18.87 -12.97 9.60
CA LYS A 458 18.98 -13.13 11.07
C LYS A 458 18.18 -12.11 11.88
N CYS A 459 17.88 -10.94 11.31
CA CYS A 459 17.07 -9.92 11.97
C CYS A 459 15.56 -10.20 11.87
N VAL A 460 15.14 -11.16 11.02
CA VAL A 460 13.75 -11.57 10.91
C VAL A 460 13.41 -12.24 12.23
N GLY A 461 12.67 -11.50 13.05
CA GLY A 461 12.31 -11.92 14.39
C GLY A 461 11.42 -13.16 14.37
N LYS A 462 11.36 -13.84 15.52
CA LYS A 462 10.27 -14.78 15.78
C LYS A 462 8.95 -14.03 15.85
N ALA A 463 7.85 -14.76 15.71
CA ALA A 463 6.52 -14.23 15.91
C ALA A 463 6.45 -13.39 17.20
N LYS A 464 5.98 -12.15 17.09
CA LYS A 464 5.86 -11.26 18.26
C LYS A 464 4.56 -11.53 18.99
N PRO A 465 4.51 -11.32 20.31
CA PRO A 465 3.25 -11.37 21.06
C PRO A 465 2.22 -10.41 20.46
N ILE A 466 0.97 -10.84 20.41
CA ILE A 466 -0.16 -9.93 20.24
C ILE A 466 -0.23 -9.07 21.51
N GLU A 467 -0.10 -7.75 21.34
CA GLU A 467 -0.03 -6.80 22.44
C GLU A 467 -1.43 -6.54 23.02
N LYS A 468 -1.54 -6.56 24.35
CA LYS A 468 -2.74 -6.06 25.03
C LYS A 468 -2.69 -4.53 25.03
N LEU A 469 -3.74 -3.88 24.54
CA LEU A 469 -3.81 -2.43 24.60
C LEU A 469 -3.94 -1.96 26.06
N PRO A 470 -3.02 -1.11 26.56
CA PRO A 470 -3.10 -0.57 27.91
C PRO A 470 -4.25 0.44 28.00
N LEU A 471 -4.97 0.49 29.12
CA LEU A 471 -5.95 1.55 29.34
C LEU A 471 -5.23 2.91 29.35
N PRO A 472 -5.93 4.01 29.00
CA PRO A 472 -5.28 5.29 28.80
C PRO A 472 -4.55 5.81 30.02
N LEU A 473 -5.07 5.50 31.21
CA LEU A 473 -4.53 5.93 32.50
C LEU A 473 -3.38 5.05 33.01
N ASP A 474 -3.21 3.85 32.43
CA ASP A 474 -2.12 2.93 32.76
C ASP A 474 -0.88 3.12 31.87
N ALA A 475 -0.94 4.07 30.93
CA ALA A 475 0.10 4.26 29.94
C ALA A 475 1.39 4.84 30.55
N SER A 476 2.50 4.12 30.38
CA SER A 476 3.83 4.71 30.39
C SER A 476 4.03 5.59 29.14
N PHE A 477 5.09 6.39 29.13
CA PHE A 477 5.39 7.30 28.02
C PHE A 477 6.79 7.04 27.52
N GLN A 478 6.95 7.13 26.20
CA GLN A 478 8.22 7.01 25.49
C GLN A 478 8.39 8.21 24.56
N SER A 479 9.62 8.62 24.30
CA SER A 479 9.90 9.67 23.33
C SER A 479 9.80 9.12 21.91
N ALA A 480 9.03 9.80 21.04
CA ALA A 480 8.91 9.46 19.63
C ALA A 480 9.13 10.70 18.75
N PHE A 481 9.81 10.51 17.62
CA PHE A 481 9.99 11.56 16.61
C PHE A 481 8.77 11.61 15.66
N ILE A 482 8.06 12.73 15.68
CA ILE A 482 6.88 12.99 14.85
C ILE A 482 7.34 13.50 13.48
N THR A 483 7.69 12.57 12.59
CA THR A 483 8.36 12.89 11.32
C THR A 483 7.59 13.89 10.45
N SER A 484 6.25 13.82 10.46
CA SER A 484 5.40 14.75 9.71
C SER A 484 5.50 16.19 10.20
N LEU A 485 5.96 16.41 11.43
CA LEU A 485 6.01 17.70 12.09
C LEU A 485 7.42 18.20 12.40
N GLY A 486 8.40 17.29 12.47
CA GLY A 486 9.82 17.60 12.66
C GLY A 486 10.23 17.81 14.12
N PHE A 487 9.52 17.24 15.08
CA PHE A 487 9.85 17.34 16.51
C PHE A 487 9.70 16.00 17.25
N SER A 488 10.28 15.89 18.44
CA SER A 488 10.03 14.77 19.35
C SER A 488 9.02 15.14 20.43
N ALA A 489 8.21 14.17 20.84
CA ALA A 489 7.29 14.29 21.97
C ALA A 489 7.20 12.97 22.73
N ASP A 490 6.87 13.04 24.01
CA ASP A 490 6.47 11.89 24.81
C ASP A 490 5.07 11.45 24.36
N VAL A 491 4.98 10.20 23.94
CA VAL A 491 3.74 9.55 23.51
C VAL A 491 3.46 8.32 24.37
N PRO A 492 2.19 7.92 24.52
CA PRO A 492 1.85 6.71 25.27
C PRO A 492 2.52 5.47 24.68
N GLU A 493 3.21 4.72 25.54
CA GLU A 493 3.82 3.44 25.19
C GLU A 493 2.74 2.34 25.11
N GLY A 494 2.87 1.43 24.14
CA GLY A 494 1.90 0.34 23.92
C GLY A 494 0.57 0.75 23.29
N TRP A 495 0.36 2.04 22.97
CA TRP A 495 -0.80 2.48 22.17
C TRP A 495 -0.56 2.23 20.69
N ILE A 496 -1.65 1.98 19.95
CA ILE A 496 -1.64 1.78 18.50
C ILE A 496 -1.19 3.06 17.81
N THR A 497 -0.05 3.04 17.12
CA THR A 497 0.34 4.15 16.24
C THR A 497 -0.17 3.94 14.82
N LEU A 498 -0.83 4.95 14.26
CA LEU A 498 -1.46 4.90 12.94
C LEU A 498 -0.53 5.40 11.82
N ASP A 499 0.10 6.54 12.06
CA ASP A 499 0.80 7.33 11.04
C ASP A 499 2.04 8.04 11.63
N HIS A 500 2.53 7.56 12.79
CA HIS A 500 3.57 8.23 13.58
C HIS A 500 3.21 9.67 13.99
N ALA A 501 1.93 10.03 13.96
CA ALA A 501 1.37 11.28 14.47
C ALA A 501 0.10 11.06 15.30
N THR A 502 -0.50 9.87 15.26
CA THR A 502 -1.71 9.51 16.00
C THR A 502 -1.52 8.18 16.73
N TRP A 503 -1.88 8.17 18.01
CA TRP A 503 -1.88 7.04 18.92
C TRP A 503 -3.29 6.79 19.45
N ARG A 504 -3.72 5.53 19.52
CA ARG A 504 -5.04 5.13 20.05
C ARG A 504 -4.94 3.94 21.00
N THR A 505 -5.85 3.89 21.96
CA THR A 505 -6.10 2.72 22.81
C THR A 505 -7.60 2.61 23.12
N ALA A 506 -8.01 1.56 23.85
CA ALA A 506 -9.34 1.42 24.42
C ALA A 506 -9.70 2.68 25.24
N GLY A 507 -10.47 3.58 24.64
CA GLY A 507 -10.88 4.82 25.29
C GLY A 507 -9.85 5.95 25.31
N GLY A 508 -8.82 5.93 24.46
CA GLY A 508 -7.82 7.00 24.41
C GLY A 508 -7.38 7.34 23.00
N VAL A 509 -7.14 8.63 22.74
CA VAL A 509 -6.51 9.12 21.51
C VAL A 509 -5.53 10.25 21.81
N VAL A 510 -4.37 10.23 21.16
CA VAL A 510 -3.40 11.33 21.10
C VAL A 510 -3.08 11.54 19.63
N GLY A 511 -3.31 12.73 19.10
CA GLY A 511 -3.02 13.07 17.71
C GLY A 511 -2.26 14.38 17.59
N PHE A 512 -1.31 14.45 16.67
CA PHE A 512 -0.60 15.67 16.31
C PHE A 512 -0.88 16.02 14.85
N ALA A 513 -1.15 17.30 14.59
CA ALA A 513 -1.33 17.81 13.24
C ALA A 513 -0.69 19.19 13.07
N ARG A 514 -0.50 19.60 11.82
CA ARG A 514 -0.08 20.97 11.47
C ARG A 514 -1.06 21.56 10.47
N ALA A 515 -1.69 22.66 10.87
CA ALA A 515 -2.62 23.41 10.05
C ALA A 515 -1.95 24.71 9.54
N PRO A 516 -2.20 25.15 8.30
CA PRO A 516 -1.76 26.45 7.83
C PRO A 516 -2.52 27.58 8.55
N GLY A 517 -1.92 28.76 8.62
CA GLY A 517 -2.60 29.98 9.10
C GLY A 517 -2.46 30.25 10.59
N ARG A 518 -3.51 30.81 11.20
CA ARG A 518 -3.51 31.30 12.59
C ARG A 518 -4.33 30.41 13.51
N ILE A 519 -4.02 30.41 14.80
CA ILE A 519 -4.71 29.61 15.83
C ILE A 519 -6.23 29.74 15.76
N LYS A 520 -6.78 30.94 15.52
CA LYS A 520 -8.23 31.15 15.44
C LYS A 520 -8.89 30.31 14.34
N ASP A 521 -8.24 30.21 13.17
CA ASP A 521 -8.76 29.47 12.02
C ASP A 521 -8.67 27.96 12.28
N ALA A 522 -7.57 27.51 12.91
CA ALA A 522 -7.38 26.13 13.32
C ALA A 522 -8.40 25.68 14.39
N ILE A 523 -8.71 26.53 15.38
CA ILE A 523 -9.73 26.26 16.39
C ILE A 523 -11.09 26.07 15.73
N ALA A 524 -11.49 26.98 14.82
CA ALA A 524 -12.79 26.87 14.14
C ALA A 524 -12.91 25.57 13.32
N ALA A 525 -11.82 25.15 12.67
CA ALA A 525 -11.79 23.95 11.85
C ALA A 525 -11.86 22.66 12.67
N VAL A 526 -11.20 22.61 13.84
CA VAL A 526 -11.05 21.36 14.63
C VAL A 526 -12.08 21.25 15.75
N ALA A 527 -12.39 22.33 16.46
CA ALA A 527 -13.28 22.29 17.63
C ALA A 527 -14.71 21.85 17.25
N SER A 528 -15.18 22.25 16.07
CA SER A 528 -16.50 21.84 15.55
C SER A 528 -16.59 20.34 15.25
N GLN A 529 -15.47 19.69 14.90
CA GLN A 529 -15.44 18.26 14.61
C GLN A 529 -15.53 17.39 15.87
N VAL A 530 -15.20 17.97 17.02
CA VAL A 530 -15.17 17.28 18.32
C VAL A 530 -16.17 17.84 19.33
N GLY A 531 -17.12 18.67 18.89
CA GLY A 531 -18.20 19.20 19.73
C GLY A 531 -17.74 20.21 20.80
N LEU A 532 -16.64 20.93 20.56
CA LEU A 532 -16.07 21.92 21.48
C LEU A 532 -16.19 23.36 20.97
N GLU A 533 -17.00 23.62 19.95
CA GLU A 533 -17.15 24.93 19.30
C GLU A 533 -17.67 26.04 20.22
N THR A 534 -18.36 25.68 21.31
CA THR A 534 -18.88 26.63 22.32
C THR A 534 -17.91 26.87 23.47
N VAL A 535 -16.81 26.11 23.56
CA VAL A 535 -15.84 26.20 24.65
C VAL A 535 -14.87 27.34 24.41
N ALA A 536 -14.77 28.26 25.38
CA ALA A 536 -13.87 29.40 25.29
C ALA A 536 -12.39 28.96 25.33
N PRO A 537 -11.55 29.40 24.37
CA PRO A 537 -10.12 29.11 24.41
C PRO A 537 -9.42 29.80 25.58
N LYS A 538 -8.49 29.10 26.21
CA LYS A 538 -7.66 29.62 27.31
C LYS A 538 -6.19 29.56 26.94
N GLN A 539 -5.47 30.67 27.08
CA GLN A 539 -4.01 30.66 26.92
C GLN A 539 -3.31 30.21 28.20
N GLU A 540 -2.31 29.37 28.05
CA GLU A 540 -1.51 28.85 29.16
C GLU A 540 -0.07 28.60 28.72
N MET A 541 0.88 28.90 29.60
CA MET A 541 2.29 28.54 29.42
C MET A 541 2.49 27.08 29.85
N ILE A 542 2.91 26.21 28.94
CA ILE A 542 3.15 24.79 29.21
C ILE A 542 4.58 24.49 28.75
N GLY A 543 5.46 24.18 29.71
CA GLY A 543 6.90 24.11 29.44
C GLY A 543 7.44 25.51 29.08
N ASN A 544 8.07 25.62 27.91
CA ASN A 544 8.61 26.88 27.38
C ASN A 544 7.76 27.49 26.25
N LEU A 545 6.59 26.92 25.94
CA LEU A 545 5.72 27.37 24.85
C LEU A 545 4.38 27.90 25.37
N THR A 546 3.85 28.93 24.70
CA THR A 546 2.48 29.43 24.94
C THR A 546 1.49 28.63 24.11
N TRP A 547 0.59 27.91 24.78
CA TRP A 547 -0.47 27.15 24.12
C TRP A 547 -1.81 27.85 24.29
N THR A 548 -2.68 27.72 23.29
CA THR A 548 -4.11 28.02 23.42
C THR A 548 -4.84 26.69 23.58
N GLN A 549 -5.56 26.50 24.67
CA GLN A 549 -6.24 25.25 25.01
C GLN A 549 -7.76 25.40 24.90
N VAL A 550 -8.42 24.40 24.33
CA VAL A 550 -9.89 24.24 24.31
C VAL A 550 -10.20 22.84 24.85
N SER A 551 -10.80 22.74 26.03
CA SER A 551 -11.02 21.45 26.70
C SER A 551 -12.47 21.28 27.13
N GLY A 552 -13.07 20.16 26.74
CA GLY A 552 -14.30 19.64 27.32
C GLY A 552 -14.01 18.53 28.35
N PRO A 553 -15.05 17.77 28.74
CA PRO A 553 -14.93 16.70 29.72
C PRO A 553 -13.95 15.59 29.30
N ASP A 554 -14.06 15.13 28.04
CA ASP A 554 -13.35 13.94 27.57
C ASP A 554 -12.32 14.25 26.46
N THR A 555 -12.26 15.51 26.00
CA THR A 555 -11.39 15.94 24.91
C THR A 555 -10.68 17.25 25.24
N SER A 556 -9.39 17.33 24.96
CA SER A 556 -8.57 18.53 25.09
C SER A 556 -7.78 18.80 23.81
N LEU A 557 -7.94 20.00 23.25
CA LEU A 557 -7.21 20.50 22.10
C LEU A 557 -6.20 21.55 22.55
N LEU A 558 -4.94 21.41 22.16
CA LEU A 558 -3.89 22.40 22.42
C LEU A 558 -3.32 22.90 21.08
N PHE A 559 -3.24 24.21 20.94
CA PHE A 559 -2.78 24.90 19.74
C PHE A 559 -1.53 25.74 20.03
N TYR A 560 -0.46 25.52 19.26
CA TYR A 560 0.77 26.31 19.33
C TYR A 560 1.02 27.03 18.00
N GLN A 561 1.29 28.33 18.07
CA GLN A 561 1.56 29.14 16.89
C GLN A 561 3.04 29.00 16.49
N ALA A 562 3.29 28.31 15.38
CA ALA A 562 4.57 28.34 14.69
C ALA A 562 4.59 29.48 13.65
N LYS A 563 5.76 29.75 13.05
CA LYS A 563 6.00 30.92 12.18
C LYS A 563 4.94 31.12 11.10
N ASN A 564 4.62 30.06 10.35
CA ASN A 564 3.64 30.08 9.24
C ASN A 564 2.55 29.01 9.38
N SER A 565 2.41 28.39 10.55
CA SER A 565 1.48 27.28 10.78
C SER A 565 1.09 27.16 12.25
N VAL A 566 0.11 26.31 12.53
CA VAL A 566 -0.36 25.98 13.87
C VAL A 566 -0.11 24.49 14.11
N VAL A 567 0.60 24.16 15.18
CA VAL A 567 0.68 22.78 15.67
C VAL A 567 -0.55 22.53 16.53
N VAL A 568 -1.25 21.42 16.26
CA VAL A 568 -2.45 21.00 16.97
C VAL A 568 -2.15 19.68 17.67
N LEU A 569 -2.36 19.63 18.99
CA LEU A 569 -2.38 18.40 19.78
C LEU A 569 -3.82 18.12 20.18
N VAL A 570 -4.32 16.95 19.79
CA VAL A 570 -5.65 16.43 20.15
C VAL A 570 -5.46 15.32 21.15
N VAL A 571 -6.10 15.41 22.31
CA VAL A 571 -6.12 14.32 23.30
C VAL A 571 -7.57 14.04 23.68
N GLY A 572 -7.97 12.77 23.63
CA GLY A 572 -9.27 12.32 24.10
C GLY A 572 -9.11 11.13 25.04
N LEU A 573 -9.88 11.11 26.13
CA LEU A 573 -9.92 10.03 27.12
C LEU A 573 -11.37 9.74 27.49
N SER A 574 -11.86 8.51 27.28
CA SER A 574 -13.09 8.02 27.89
C SER A 574 -12.76 7.36 29.24
N ASN A 575 -13.59 7.59 30.26
CA ASN A 575 -13.53 7.01 31.62
C ASN A 575 -12.93 7.89 32.73
N GLY A 576 -13.21 9.20 32.72
CA GLY A 576 -13.03 10.05 33.90
C GLY A 576 -11.59 10.43 34.26
N GLY A 577 -10.66 10.22 33.33
CA GLY A 577 -9.31 10.77 33.42
C GLY A 577 -9.29 12.27 33.17
N ASP A 578 -8.40 13.01 33.85
CA ASP A 578 -8.19 14.43 33.56
C ASP A 578 -7.46 14.61 32.22
N VAL A 579 -8.25 14.69 31.14
CA VAL A 579 -7.78 14.85 29.75
C VAL A 579 -6.94 16.10 29.57
N SER A 580 -7.23 17.17 30.31
CA SER A 580 -6.47 18.41 30.28
C SER A 580 -5.07 18.21 30.84
N THR A 581 -4.97 17.57 32.01
CA THR A 581 -3.67 17.25 32.64
C THR A 581 -2.85 16.30 31.77
N PHE A 582 -3.48 15.28 31.18
CA PHE A 582 -2.81 14.35 30.26
C PHE A 582 -2.24 15.08 29.02
N ALA A 583 -3.04 15.94 28.40
CA ALA A 583 -2.61 16.71 27.23
C ALA A 583 -1.47 17.69 27.57
N LYS A 584 -1.52 18.34 28.73
CA LYS A 584 -0.46 19.22 29.22
C LYS A 584 0.85 18.49 29.51
N ARG A 585 0.81 17.21 29.87
CA ARG A 585 2.01 16.38 30.04
C ARG A 585 2.72 16.18 28.70
N ILE A 586 1.96 15.78 27.68
CA ILE A 586 2.48 15.59 26.31
C ILE A 586 3.03 16.90 25.77
N ALA A 587 2.26 18.00 25.83
CA ALA A 587 2.69 19.30 25.35
C ALA A 587 4.00 19.80 26.02
N ARG A 588 4.22 19.47 27.30
CA ARG A 588 5.45 19.79 28.04
C ARG A 588 6.71 19.11 27.49
N SER A 589 6.55 17.92 26.90
CA SER A 589 7.65 17.10 26.39
C SER A 589 8.11 17.47 24.99
N ILE A 590 7.34 18.30 24.28
CA ILE A 590 7.62 18.65 22.88
C ILE A 590 8.95 19.41 22.81
N THR A 591 9.92 18.83 22.12
CA THR A 591 11.17 19.53 21.78
C THR A 591 10.85 20.60 20.75
N SER A 592 11.33 21.83 20.93
CA SER A 592 10.97 23.00 20.10
C SER A 592 10.83 22.65 18.60
N PRO A 593 9.64 22.82 18.00
CA PRO A 593 9.29 22.38 16.66
C PRO A 593 9.70 23.32 15.51
#